data_AF-A0A2Z5VAS8-F1
#
_entry.id   AF-A0A2Z5VAS8-F1
#
_cell.length_a   1.000
_cell.length_b   1.000
_cell.length_c   1.000
_cell.angle_alpha   90.00
_cell.angle_beta   90.00
_cell.angle_gamma   90.00
#
_symmetry.space_group_name_H-M   'P 1'
#
loop_
_entity.id
_entity.type
_entity.pdbx_description
1 polymer ?
#
loop_
_entity_poly.entity_id
_entity_poly.type
_entity_poly.pdbx_seq_one_letter_code
_entity_poly.pdbx_strand_id
1 'polypeptide(L)'
;RNGPNPQHLPRGPYHLFDGDGMLHSIRISQGKATFCSRYIKTYKYMVENEAGFSVLPNIFSGFNSLIASLTRGAVSFARIITGQFNPKNGLGAGNTSLALFGGNLFALCESDLPIAIKLAPDGDIITLGRHDFDGKLCINMTAHPK
;
A
#
# COMPACT_ATOMS: atom_id res chain seq x y z
N ARG A 1 -12.42 7.25 1.62
CA ARG A 1 -12.51 5.77 1.78
C ARG A 1 -11.23 5.14 1.26
N ASN A 2 -10.76 4.07 1.90
CA ASN A 2 -9.64 3.23 1.45
C ASN A 2 -10.14 1.82 1.09
N GLY A 3 -9.35 1.09 0.32
CA GLY A 3 -9.58 -0.32 0.03
C GLY A 3 -8.54 -0.92 -0.92
N PRO A 4 -8.52 -2.26 -1.03
CA PRO A 4 -7.63 -2.97 -1.94
C PRO A 4 -8.14 -2.88 -3.39
N ASN A 5 -7.23 -2.58 -4.31
CA ASN A 5 -7.45 -2.56 -5.74
C ASN A 5 -6.13 -2.96 -6.43
N PRO A 6 -6.01 -4.16 -7.00
CA PRO A 6 -4.74 -4.61 -7.58
C PRO A 6 -4.41 -3.78 -8.82
N GLN A 7 -3.22 -3.19 -8.88
CA GLN A 7 -2.79 -2.42 -10.06
C GLN A 7 -2.64 -3.31 -11.30
N HIS A 8 -2.12 -4.52 -11.11
CA HIS A 8 -1.89 -5.50 -12.17
C HIS A 8 -2.73 -6.75 -11.93
N LEU A 9 -3.04 -7.47 -13.01
CA LEU A 9 -3.71 -8.76 -12.90
C LEU A 9 -2.86 -9.73 -12.06
N PRO A 10 -3.41 -10.32 -10.99
CA PRO A 10 -2.67 -11.24 -10.15
C PRO A 10 -2.15 -12.45 -10.93
N ARG A 11 -0.85 -12.75 -10.82
CA ARG A 11 -0.20 -13.89 -11.48
C ARG A 11 -0.20 -15.14 -10.59
N GLY A 12 -1.36 -15.50 -10.06
CA GLY A 12 -1.53 -16.62 -9.13
C GLY A 12 -2.75 -16.46 -8.23
N PRO A 13 -2.83 -17.25 -7.13
CA PRO A 13 -3.86 -17.08 -6.11
C PRO A 13 -3.89 -15.64 -5.62
N TYR A 14 -5.09 -15.11 -5.38
CA TYR A 14 -5.31 -13.74 -4.96
C TYR A 14 -6.36 -13.69 -3.87
N HIS A 15 -6.06 -13.01 -2.77
CA HIS A 15 -7.00 -12.70 -1.73
C HIS A 15 -7.44 -11.24 -1.85
N LEU A 16 -8.67 -10.94 -1.42
CA LEU A 16 -9.22 -9.58 -1.44
C LEU A 16 -8.27 -8.55 -0.79
N PHE A 17 -7.53 -8.94 0.25
CA PHE A 17 -6.63 -8.05 1.01
C PHE A 17 -5.24 -7.86 0.39
N ASP A 18 -4.89 -8.59 -0.66
CA ASP A 18 -3.55 -8.52 -1.29
C ASP A 18 -3.41 -7.33 -2.27
N GLY A 19 -4.50 -6.67 -2.65
CA GLY A 19 -4.50 -5.60 -3.64
C GLY A 19 -3.86 -4.30 -3.17
N ASP A 20 -3.34 -3.49 -4.11
CA ASP A 20 -2.76 -2.18 -3.81
C ASP A 20 -3.78 -1.21 -3.19
N GLY A 21 -3.33 -0.29 -2.36
CA GLY A 21 -4.22 0.67 -1.74
C GLY A 21 -4.76 1.69 -2.75
N MET A 22 -6.07 1.86 -2.78
CA MET A 22 -6.74 2.91 -3.55
C MET A 22 -7.64 3.76 -2.65
N LEU A 23 -7.48 5.07 -2.78
CA LEU A 23 -8.28 6.05 -2.08
C LEU A 23 -9.35 6.63 -2.98
N HIS A 24 -10.54 6.76 -2.41
CA HIS A 24 -11.67 7.47 -2.98
C HIS A 24 -12.04 8.64 -2.06
N SER A 25 -12.14 9.84 -2.62
CA SER A 25 -12.51 11.07 -1.92
C SER A 25 -13.68 11.76 -2.63
N ILE A 26 -14.59 12.32 -1.85
CA ILE A 26 -15.62 13.24 -2.33
C ILE A 26 -15.47 14.52 -1.52
N ARG A 27 -15.04 15.59 -2.17
CA ARG A 27 -14.98 16.93 -1.58
C ARG A 27 -16.30 17.65 -1.86
N ILE A 28 -17.01 18.06 -0.82
CA ILE A 28 -18.23 18.86 -0.94
C ILE A 28 -17.90 20.29 -0.51
N SER A 29 -18.06 21.26 -1.43
CA SER A 29 -17.75 22.66 -1.18
C SER A 29 -18.62 23.55 -2.05
N GLN A 30 -19.20 24.61 -1.48
CA GLN A 30 -20.04 25.59 -2.21
C GLN A 30 -21.15 24.92 -3.04
N GLY A 31 -21.82 23.92 -2.48
CA GLY A 31 -22.89 23.18 -3.16
C GLY A 31 -22.45 22.27 -4.31
N LYS A 32 -21.14 22.09 -4.53
CA LYS A 32 -20.57 21.19 -5.56
C LYS A 32 -19.84 20.02 -4.92
N ALA A 33 -19.87 18.87 -5.59
CA ALA A 33 -19.14 17.67 -5.22
C ALA A 33 -18.03 17.39 -6.25
N THR A 34 -16.79 17.22 -5.78
CA THR A 34 -15.65 16.78 -6.60
C THR A 34 -15.24 15.39 -6.14
N PHE A 35 -15.28 14.43 -7.06
CA PHE A 35 -14.79 13.07 -6.82
C PHE A 35 -13.35 12.92 -7.28
N CYS A 36 -12.52 12.28 -6.46
CA CYS A 36 -11.17 11.88 -6.84
C CYS A 36 -10.89 10.43 -6.42
N SER A 37 -10.19 9.71 -7.28
CA SER A 37 -9.73 8.34 -7.07
C SER A 37 -8.25 8.23 -7.44
N ARG A 38 -7.42 7.75 -6.51
CA ARG A 38 -5.97 7.60 -6.70
C ARG A 38 -5.45 6.35 -6.01
N TYR A 39 -4.53 5.66 -6.66
CA TYR A 39 -3.68 4.69 -5.97
C TYR A 39 -2.79 5.39 -4.96
N ILE A 40 -2.52 4.70 -3.85
CA ILE A 40 -1.50 5.09 -2.89
C ILE A 40 -0.16 4.65 -3.47
N LYS A 41 0.74 5.62 -3.68
CA LYS A 41 2.08 5.36 -4.23
C LYS A 41 3.01 4.78 -3.16
N THR A 42 2.73 3.56 -2.70
CA THR A 42 3.62 2.82 -1.79
C THR A 42 4.89 2.38 -2.50
N TYR A 43 5.93 1.99 -1.75
CA TYR A 43 7.14 1.44 -2.36
C TYR A 43 6.84 0.20 -3.22
N LYS A 44 6.01 -0.73 -2.71
CA LYS A 44 5.50 -1.86 -3.47
C LYS A 44 4.86 -1.42 -4.78
N TYR A 45 3.89 -0.49 -4.72
CA TYR A 45 3.19 0.03 -5.89
C TYR A 45 4.17 0.59 -6.93
N MET A 46 5.12 1.42 -6.51
CA MET A 46 6.06 2.06 -7.42
C MET A 46 6.98 1.05 -8.12
N VAL A 47 7.51 0.05 -7.38
CA VAL A 47 8.36 -0.99 -7.96
C VAL A 47 7.58 -1.87 -8.94
N GLU A 48 6.35 -2.26 -8.61
CA GLU A 48 5.52 -3.08 -9.48
C GLU A 48 5.06 -2.32 -10.73
N ASN A 49 4.75 -1.03 -10.57
CA ASN A 49 4.41 -0.13 -11.68
C ASN A 49 5.57 0.01 -12.68
N GLU A 50 6.80 0.17 -12.19
CA GLU A 50 8.00 0.25 -13.04
C GLU A 50 8.29 -1.09 -13.73
N ALA A 51 8.12 -2.21 -13.02
CA ALA A 51 8.28 -3.54 -13.59
C ALA A 51 7.18 -3.90 -14.60
N GLY A 52 5.99 -3.30 -14.48
CA GLY A 52 4.80 -3.63 -15.28
C GLY A 52 4.10 -4.94 -14.86
N PHE A 53 4.43 -5.48 -13.69
CA PHE A 53 3.85 -6.71 -13.15
C PHE A 53 4.08 -6.85 -11.64
N SER A 54 3.32 -7.75 -11.00
CA SER A 54 3.48 -8.04 -9.56
C SER A 54 4.84 -8.66 -9.23
N VAL A 55 5.60 -7.99 -8.37
CA VAL A 55 6.96 -8.34 -7.92
C VAL A 55 6.93 -9.00 -6.55
N LEU A 56 5.96 -8.70 -5.70
CA LEU A 56 5.80 -9.41 -4.43
C LEU A 56 4.76 -10.54 -4.56
N PRO A 57 4.96 -11.66 -3.84
CA PRO A 57 3.91 -12.67 -3.72
C PRO A 57 2.73 -12.12 -2.91
N ASN A 58 1.53 -12.51 -3.29
CA ASN A 58 0.31 -12.28 -2.51
C ASN A 58 0.44 -13.00 -1.16
N ILE A 59 0.38 -12.29 -0.04
CA ILE A 59 0.71 -12.84 1.28
C ILE A 59 -0.40 -13.77 1.79
N PHE A 60 -1.66 -13.40 1.62
CA PHE A 60 -2.78 -14.18 2.19
C PHE A 60 -3.09 -15.45 1.40
N SER A 61 -2.84 -15.43 0.08
CA SER A 61 -3.22 -16.51 -0.83
C SER A 61 -2.02 -17.22 -1.49
N GLY A 62 -0.87 -16.56 -1.53
CA GLY A 62 0.33 -17.02 -2.22
C GLY A 62 1.18 -18.02 -1.44
N PHE A 63 0.75 -18.55 -0.29
CA PHE A 63 1.49 -19.57 0.46
C PHE A 63 0.62 -20.80 0.74
N ASN A 64 -0.06 -21.28 -0.29
CA ASN A 64 -1.08 -22.32 -0.21
C ASN A 64 -0.56 -23.77 -0.26
N SER A 65 0.73 -24.00 -0.53
CA SER A 65 1.36 -25.33 -0.45
C SER A 65 2.85 -25.20 -0.15
N LEU A 66 3.48 -26.25 0.37
CA LEU A 66 4.91 -26.24 0.70
C LEU A 66 5.79 -25.87 -0.52
N ILE A 67 5.54 -26.49 -1.67
CA ILE A 67 6.29 -26.22 -2.90
C ILE A 67 6.05 -24.77 -3.37
N ALA A 68 4.80 -24.30 -3.33
CA ALA A 68 4.49 -22.93 -3.73
C ALA A 68 5.14 -21.90 -2.80
N SER A 69 5.19 -22.19 -1.50
CA SER A 69 5.84 -21.36 -0.49
C SER A 69 7.36 -21.29 -0.69
N LEU A 70 8.01 -22.44 -0.91
CA LEU A 70 9.46 -22.50 -1.15
C LEU A 70 9.85 -21.78 -2.45
N THR A 71 9.11 -22.02 -3.53
CA THR A 71 9.40 -21.39 -4.84
C THR A 71 9.19 -19.87 -4.81
N ARG A 72 8.07 -19.39 -4.26
CA ARG A 72 7.81 -17.94 -4.14
C ARG A 72 8.76 -17.26 -3.17
N GLY A 73 9.12 -17.94 -2.07
CA GLY A 73 10.13 -17.50 -1.13
C GLY A 73 11.50 -17.33 -1.80
N ALA A 74 11.96 -18.33 -2.57
CA ALA A 74 13.23 -18.28 -3.29
C ALA A 74 13.27 -17.15 -4.33
N VAL A 75 12.19 -16.96 -5.12
CA VAL A 75 12.11 -15.85 -6.09
C VAL A 75 12.13 -14.49 -5.39
N SER A 76 11.41 -14.35 -4.28
CA SER A 76 11.39 -13.11 -3.49
C SER A 76 12.77 -12.81 -2.90
N PHE A 77 13.45 -13.83 -2.36
CA PHE A 77 14.81 -13.69 -1.85
C PHE A 77 15.79 -13.30 -2.96
N ALA A 78 15.70 -13.94 -4.14
CA ALA A 78 16.51 -13.58 -5.31
C ALA A 78 16.33 -12.10 -5.71
N ARG A 79 15.09 -11.60 -5.70
CA ARG A 79 14.78 -10.18 -5.97
C ARG A 79 15.41 -9.23 -4.95
N ILE A 80 15.47 -9.64 -3.68
CA ILE A 80 16.10 -8.85 -2.63
C ILE A 80 17.62 -8.80 -2.81
N ILE A 81 18.28 -9.93 -2.99
CA ILE A 81 19.75 -9.98 -3.12
C ILE A 81 20.26 -9.36 -4.43
N THR A 82 19.44 -9.35 -5.47
CA THR A 82 19.76 -8.68 -6.76
C THR A 82 19.42 -7.18 -6.75
N GLY A 83 18.87 -6.65 -5.65
CA GLY A 83 18.52 -5.24 -5.53
C GLY A 83 17.25 -4.81 -6.26
N GLN A 84 16.49 -5.75 -6.84
CA GLN A 84 15.21 -5.46 -7.51
C GLN A 84 14.11 -5.02 -6.52
N PHE A 85 14.23 -5.42 -5.24
CA PHE A 85 13.29 -5.02 -4.20
C PHE A 85 13.98 -4.87 -2.85
N ASN A 86 13.81 -3.74 -2.17
CA ASN A 86 14.38 -3.50 -0.84
C ASN A 86 13.28 -3.46 0.23
N PRO A 87 13.12 -4.50 1.08
CA PRO A 87 12.07 -4.55 2.09
C PRO A 87 12.19 -3.46 3.15
N LYS A 88 13.37 -2.83 3.32
CA LYS A 88 13.53 -1.69 4.24
C LYS A 88 12.69 -0.49 3.84
N ASN A 89 12.33 -0.37 2.56
CA ASN A 89 11.53 0.74 2.04
C ASN A 89 10.02 0.53 2.21
N GLY A 90 9.59 -0.64 2.70
CA GLY A 90 8.19 -0.97 2.95
C GLY A 90 7.67 -2.13 2.11
N LEU A 91 6.73 -2.89 2.66
CA LEU A 91 6.09 -4.05 2.01
C LEU A 91 4.57 -3.85 1.86
N GLY A 92 4.01 -2.81 2.48
CA GLY A 92 2.58 -2.62 2.61
C GLY A 92 1.91 -2.07 1.37
N ALA A 93 0.66 -2.46 1.21
CA ALA A 93 -0.23 -1.91 0.18
C ALA A 93 -0.90 -0.60 0.62
N GLY A 94 -0.91 -0.26 1.92
CA GLY A 94 -1.60 0.92 2.44
C GLY A 94 -3.12 0.85 2.30
N ASN A 95 -3.71 -0.35 2.24
CA ASN A 95 -5.07 -0.59 1.73
C ASN A 95 -6.15 -0.81 2.81
N THR A 96 -5.78 -0.81 4.10
CA THR A 96 -6.63 -1.37 5.15
C THR A 96 -7.58 -0.31 5.74
N SER A 97 -7.06 0.86 6.11
CA SER A 97 -7.89 1.90 6.74
C SER A 97 -7.34 3.31 6.50
N LEU A 98 -8.05 4.32 7.04
CA LEU A 98 -7.58 5.70 7.14
C LEU A 98 -7.66 6.16 8.60
N ALA A 99 -6.69 6.95 9.03
CA ALA A 99 -6.73 7.64 10.31
C ALA A 99 -6.35 9.12 10.14
N LEU A 100 -7.07 9.99 10.84
CA LEU A 100 -6.79 11.42 10.90
C LEU A 100 -6.34 11.75 12.32
N PHE A 101 -5.07 12.08 12.51
CA PHE A 101 -4.55 12.50 13.81
C PHE A 101 -3.36 13.44 13.62
N GLY A 102 -3.18 14.36 14.59
CA GLY A 102 -2.17 15.41 14.48
C GLY A 102 -2.32 16.30 13.25
N GLY A 103 -3.55 16.48 12.75
CA GLY A 103 -3.85 17.28 11.55
C GLY A 103 -3.47 16.62 10.22
N ASN A 104 -2.96 15.38 10.25
CA ASN A 104 -2.50 14.66 9.07
C ASN A 104 -3.38 13.43 8.80
N LEU A 105 -3.62 13.15 7.52
CA LEU A 105 -4.34 11.97 7.07
C LEU A 105 -3.33 10.87 6.72
N PHE A 106 -3.56 9.67 7.24
CA PHE A 106 -2.71 8.51 6.97
C PHE A 106 -3.52 7.36 6.40
N ALA A 107 -2.97 6.70 5.40
CA ALA A 107 -3.42 5.38 4.96
C ALA A 107 -2.60 4.29 5.65
N LEU A 108 -3.30 3.31 6.20
CA LEU A 108 -2.71 2.32 7.09
C LEU A 108 -2.82 0.91 6.50
N CYS A 109 -1.86 0.07 6.87
CA CYS A 109 -1.81 -1.34 6.54
C CYS A 109 -1.06 -2.07 7.66
N GLU A 110 -1.52 -3.27 8.02
CA GLU A 110 -0.94 -4.05 9.13
C GLU A 110 0.55 -4.36 8.94
N SER A 111 1.05 -4.39 7.70
CA SER A 111 2.41 -4.84 7.38
C SER A 111 3.42 -3.71 7.14
N ASP A 112 3.05 -2.43 7.37
CA ASP A 112 3.94 -1.31 7.07
C ASP A 112 3.71 -0.09 7.96
N LEU A 113 4.62 0.88 7.87
CA LEU A 113 4.44 2.19 8.46
C LEU A 113 3.27 2.94 7.79
N PRO A 114 2.66 3.90 8.50
CA PRO A 114 1.64 4.78 7.93
C PRO A 114 2.13 5.48 6.67
N ILE A 115 1.25 5.60 5.67
CA ILE A 115 1.51 6.38 4.46
C ILE A 115 0.80 7.71 4.60
N ALA A 116 1.54 8.81 4.63
CA ALA A 116 0.99 10.15 4.72
C ALA A 116 0.29 10.55 3.40
N ILE A 117 -0.93 11.09 3.54
CA ILE A 117 -1.79 11.49 2.43
C ILE A 117 -2.15 12.96 2.60
N LYS A 118 -2.03 13.72 1.52
CA LYS A 118 -2.50 15.11 1.44
C LYS A 118 -3.71 15.18 0.52
N LEU A 119 -4.77 15.81 1.00
CA LEU A 119 -5.91 16.20 0.18
C LEU A 119 -5.67 17.63 -0.32
N ALA A 120 -5.57 17.79 -1.64
CA ALA A 120 -5.33 19.09 -2.24
C ALA A 120 -6.62 19.94 -2.26
N PRO A 121 -6.52 21.29 -2.29
CA PRO A 121 -7.69 22.17 -2.27
C PRO A 121 -8.66 21.98 -3.45
N ASP A 122 -8.15 21.53 -4.58
CA ASP A 122 -8.89 21.17 -5.79
C ASP A 122 -9.62 19.82 -5.69
N GLY A 123 -9.36 19.05 -4.63
CA GLY A 123 -9.94 17.73 -4.39
C GLY A 123 -9.03 16.56 -4.78
N ASP A 124 -7.81 16.81 -5.27
CA ASP A 124 -6.87 15.73 -5.59
C ASP A 124 -6.32 15.02 -4.34
N ILE A 125 -5.84 13.79 -4.53
CA ILE A 125 -5.24 12.97 -3.48
C ILE A 125 -3.76 12.77 -3.79
N ILE A 126 -2.89 13.22 -2.89
CA ILE A 126 -1.44 13.18 -3.06
C ILE A 126 -0.85 12.25 -2.00
N THR A 127 -0.12 11.22 -2.43
CA THR A 127 0.72 10.41 -1.54
C THR A 127 2.00 11.18 -1.22
N LEU A 128 2.22 11.49 0.06
CA LEU A 128 3.45 12.13 0.52
C LEU A 128 4.57 11.13 0.77
N GLY A 129 4.22 9.91 1.15
CA GLY A 129 5.17 8.81 1.37
C GLY A 129 5.01 8.14 2.73
N ARG A 130 5.94 7.24 3.02
CA ARG A 130 6.01 6.48 4.27
C ARG A 130 6.40 7.42 5.43
N HIS A 131 5.72 7.30 6.57
CA HIS A 131 5.88 8.21 7.70
C HIS A 131 6.27 7.44 8.97
N ASP A 132 7.40 7.81 9.57
CA ASP A 132 8.00 7.15 10.75
C ASP A 132 7.92 8.00 12.03
N PHE A 133 7.19 9.12 11.99
CA PHE A 133 7.05 10.09 13.09
C PHE A 133 8.39 10.57 13.64
N ASP A 134 9.26 11.07 12.75
CA ASP A 134 10.61 11.54 13.08
C ASP A 134 11.47 10.42 13.68
N GLY A 135 11.34 9.21 13.12
CA GLY A 135 12.03 8.01 13.56
C GLY A 135 11.54 7.44 14.91
N LYS A 136 10.45 7.95 15.48
CA LYS A 136 9.88 7.43 16.74
C LYS A 136 9.11 6.13 16.54
N LEU A 137 8.63 5.87 15.32
CA LEU A 137 7.95 4.64 14.96
C LEU A 137 8.87 3.76 14.10
N CYS A 138 9.49 2.77 14.73
CA CYS A 138 10.48 1.89 14.08
C CYS A 138 9.86 0.66 13.40
N ILE A 139 8.63 0.29 13.77
CA ILE A 139 7.91 -0.87 13.25
C ILE A 139 6.49 -0.47 12.83
N ASN A 140 5.83 -1.33 12.05
CA ASN A 140 4.42 -1.16 11.70
C ASN A 140 3.54 -0.96 12.94
N MET A 141 2.39 -0.32 12.72
CA MET A 141 1.33 -0.20 13.71
C MET A 141 0.06 -0.85 13.17
N THR A 142 -0.88 -1.20 14.06
CA THR A 142 -2.19 -1.68 13.61
C THR A 142 -2.87 -0.67 12.69
N ALA A 143 -3.65 -1.16 11.72
CA ALA A 143 -4.46 -0.31 10.88
C ALA A 143 -5.65 0.32 11.64
N HIS A 144 -5.88 0.01 12.91
CA HIS A 144 -6.98 0.57 13.69
C HIS A 144 -6.52 1.23 14.99
N PRO A 145 -5.68 2.29 14.92
CA PRO A 145 -5.33 3.07 16.10
C PRO A 145 -6.57 3.79 16.65
N LYS A 146 -6.59 4.01 17.96
CA LYS A 146 -7.64 4.73 18.68
C LYS A 146 -7.08 5.97 19.34
#